data_AF-A0A525D092-F1
#
_entry.id   AF-A0A525D092-F1
#
_cell.length_a   1.000
_cell.length_b   1.000
_cell.length_c   1.000
_cell.angle_alpha   90.00
_cell.angle_beta   90.00
_cell.angle_gamma   90.00
#
_symmetry.space_group_name_H-M   'P 1'
#
loop_
_entity.id
_entity.type
_entity.pdbx_description
1 polymer ?
#
loop_
_entity_poly.entity_id
_entity_poly.type
_entity_poly.pdbx_seq_one_letter_code
_entity_poly.pdbx_strand_id
1 'polypeptide(L)'
;MILFGESLNVISKKIGGAFKARDPKPIQEEALEQKELGMDYIDINLGPAKKDGHELMPWVCQVVQEVVPDIPLLLDTSNIDAIEEGLKVLKPCDKPHIINSIMARAERYEAMIPIATKYDADVVA
;
A
#
# COMPACT_ATOMS: atom_id res chain seq x y z
N MET A 1 5.48 12.56 -15.87
CA MET A 1 5.03 12.81 -14.49
C MET A 1 4.34 11.54 -14.03
N ILE A 2 4.65 11.05 -12.82
CA ILE A 2 3.97 9.88 -12.23
C ILE A 2 2.94 10.43 -11.23
N LEU A 3 1.72 9.91 -11.27
CA LEU A 3 0.61 10.32 -10.41
C LEU A 3 0.33 9.26 -9.33
N PHE A 4 0.35 9.66 -8.07
CA PHE A 4 0.02 8.82 -6.91
C PHE A 4 -1.30 9.28 -6.32
N GLY A 5 -2.31 8.42 -6.26
CA GLY A 5 -3.57 8.75 -5.60
C GLY A 5 -3.51 8.46 -4.10
N GLU A 6 -3.68 9.50 -3.28
CA GLU A 6 -3.38 9.48 -1.83
C GLU A 6 -4.59 9.31 -0.90
N SER A 7 -5.80 9.21 -1.46
CA SER A 7 -7.05 9.26 -0.70
C SER A 7 -7.38 7.97 0.08
N LEU A 8 -6.74 6.85 -0.24
CA LEU A 8 -6.82 5.59 0.53
C LEU A 8 -5.97 5.66 1.81
N ASN A 9 -6.35 6.57 2.70
CA ASN A 9 -5.60 6.92 3.90
C ASN A 9 -6.41 6.71 5.19
N VAL A 10 -5.79 6.08 6.19
CA VAL A 10 -6.39 5.81 7.51
C VAL A 10 -6.92 7.06 8.23
N ILE A 11 -6.40 8.25 7.93
CA ILE A 11 -6.88 9.50 8.53
C ILE A 11 -8.26 9.92 8.01
N SER A 12 -8.66 9.44 6.83
CA SER A 12 -9.99 9.67 6.28
C SER A 12 -11.04 8.96 7.14
N LYS A 13 -12.13 9.66 7.48
CA LYS A 13 -13.23 9.04 8.25
C LYS A 13 -13.86 7.86 7.50
N LYS A 14 -13.98 7.97 6.17
CA LYS A 14 -14.55 6.91 5.31
C LYS A 14 -13.59 5.72 5.27
N ILE A 15 -12.34 5.94 4.86
CA ILE A 15 -11.37 4.85 4.65
C ILE A 15 -10.87 4.26 5.97
N GLY A 16 -10.54 5.07 6.97
CA GLY A 16 -10.18 4.58 8.30
C GLY A 16 -11.31 3.79 8.97
N GLY A 17 -12.56 4.18 8.75
CA GLY A 17 -13.73 3.41 9.16
C GLY A 17 -13.80 2.05 8.47
N ALA A 18 -13.57 2.03 7.15
CA ALA A 18 -13.56 0.82 6.34
C ALA A 18 -12.44 -0.16 6.75
N PHE A 19 -11.21 0.34 6.98
CA PHE A 19 -10.10 -0.46 7.49
C PHE A 19 -10.42 -1.13 8.82
N LYS A 20 -11.01 -0.36 9.75
CA LYS A 20 -11.39 -0.86 11.07
C LYS A 20 -12.52 -1.89 11.01
N ALA A 21 -13.51 -1.68 10.15
CA ALA A 21 -14.65 -2.56 9.99
C ALA A 21 -14.37 -3.77 9.07
N ARG A 22 -13.19 -3.81 8.42
CA ARG A 22 -12.89 -4.73 7.31
C ARG A 22 -13.99 -4.69 6.23
N ASP A 23 -14.47 -3.48 5.93
CA ASP A 23 -15.47 -3.24 4.89
C ASP A 23 -14.76 -2.95 3.56
N PRO A 24 -14.85 -3.83 2.55
CA PRO A 24 -14.14 -3.64 1.29
C PRO A 24 -14.75 -2.54 0.42
N LYS A 25 -16.04 -2.25 0.58
CA LYS A 25 -16.78 -1.43 -0.39
C LYS A 25 -16.23 0.01 -0.49
N PRO A 26 -16.00 0.75 0.61
CA PRO A 26 -15.43 2.09 0.54
C PRO A 26 -14.03 2.13 -0.10
N ILE A 27 -13.25 1.06 0.06
CA ILE A 27 -11.88 0.94 -0.46
C ILE A 27 -11.91 0.70 -1.96
N GLN A 28 -12.78 -0.21 -2.42
CA GLN A 28 -12.98 -0.51 -3.83
C GLN A 28 -13.52 0.69 -4.60
N GLU A 29 -14.49 1.42 -4.03
CA GLU A 29 -15.02 2.66 -4.61
C GLU A 29 -13.91 3.69 -4.82
N GLU A 30 -13.07 3.91 -3.81
CA GLU A 30 -11.96 4.87 -3.88
C GLU A 30 -10.91 4.44 -4.92
N ALA A 31 -10.57 3.15 -4.98
CA ALA A 31 -9.62 2.62 -5.94
C ALA A 31 -10.11 2.80 -7.39
N LEU A 32 -11.41 2.56 -7.64
CA LEU A 32 -12.04 2.79 -8.94
C LEU A 32 -12.06 4.29 -9.29
N GLU A 33 -12.38 5.16 -8.34
CA GLU A 33 -12.37 6.62 -8.55
C GLU A 33 -10.96 7.12 -8.90
N GLN A 34 -9.92 6.69 -8.18
CA GLN A 34 -8.54 7.03 -8.51
C GLN A 34 -8.12 6.54 -9.90
N LYS A 35 -8.58 5.34 -10.31
CA LYS A 35 -8.37 4.83 -11.67
C LYS A 35 -9.05 5.70 -12.72
N GLU A 36 -10.30 6.11 -12.49
CA GLU A 36 -11.05 6.99 -13.40
C GLU A 36 -10.40 8.38 -13.52
N LEU A 37 -9.77 8.88 -12.46
CA LEU A 37 -9.01 10.12 -12.43
C LEU A 37 -7.61 9.99 -13.08
N GLY A 38 -7.21 8.79 -13.51
CA GLY A 38 -5.98 8.55 -14.24
C GLY A 38 -4.72 8.49 -13.38
N MET A 39 -4.82 8.03 -12.12
CA MET A 39 -3.65 7.79 -11.28
C MET A 39 -2.80 6.63 -11.83
N ASP A 40 -1.47 6.78 -11.80
CA ASP A 40 -0.53 5.73 -12.22
C ASP A 40 -0.36 4.66 -11.14
N TYR A 41 -0.58 5.03 -9.89
CA TYR A 41 -0.41 4.22 -8.69
C TYR A 41 -1.46 4.60 -7.64
N ILE A 42 -1.77 3.65 -6.75
CA ILE A 42 -2.65 3.87 -5.60
C ILE A 42 -1.85 3.76 -4.30
N ASP A 43 -1.85 4.81 -3.49
CA ASP A 43 -1.20 4.84 -2.19
C ASP A 43 -2.12 4.31 -1.08
N ILE A 44 -1.62 3.32 -0.34
CA ILE A 44 -2.35 2.64 0.71
C ILE A 44 -1.71 3.00 2.06
N ASN A 45 -2.24 4.05 2.68
CA ASN A 45 -1.69 4.59 3.92
C ASN A 45 -2.42 4.05 5.16
N LEU A 46 -1.74 3.18 5.92
CA LEU A 46 -2.25 2.59 7.16
C LEU A 46 -1.84 3.37 8.42
N GLY A 47 -1.12 4.48 8.26
CA GLY A 47 -0.43 5.16 9.34
C GLY A 47 0.56 4.21 10.04
N PRO A 48 0.74 4.30 11.37
CA PRO A 48 1.71 3.47 12.09
C PRO A 48 1.39 1.96 12.17
N ALA A 49 0.15 1.54 11.90
CA ALA A 49 -0.28 0.14 11.80
C ALA A 49 0.26 -0.82 12.90
N LYS A 50 0.36 -0.37 14.17
CA LYS A 50 1.21 -1.01 15.19
C LYS A 50 0.75 -2.38 15.72
N LYS A 51 -0.54 -2.73 15.60
CA LYS A 51 -1.09 -3.97 16.19
C LYS A 51 -1.46 -4.97 15.11
N ASP A 52 -2.34 -4.56 14.20
CA ASP A 52 -2.95 -5.40 13.17
C ASP A 52 -2.39 -5.13 11.76
N GLY A 53 -1.32 -4.35 11.63
CA GLY A 53 -0.77 -3.96 10.32
C GLY A 53 -0.37 -5.14 9.44
N HIS A 54 0.19 -6.19 10.05
CA HIS A 54 0.59 -7.43 9.38
C HIS A 54 -0.59 -8.21 8.77
N GLU A 55 -1.82 -8.00 9.27
CA GLU A 55 -3.05 -8.56 8.70
C GLU A 55 -3.81 -7.56 7.82
N LEU A 56 -3.79 -6.28 8.20
CA LEU A 56 -4.51 -5.21 7.51
C LEU A 56 -3.90 -4.92 6.14
N MET A 57 -2.58 -4.77 6.03
CA MET A 57 -1.94 -4.42 4.76
C MET A 57 -2.22 -5.46 3.66
N PRO A 58 -2.03 -6.77 3.89
CA PRO A 58 -2.38 -7.79 2.91
C PRO A 58 -3.84 -7.71 2.46
N TRP A 59 -4.75 -7.55 3.43
CA TRP A 59 -6.18 -7.48 3.15
C TRP A 59 -6.53 -6.28 2.28
N VAL A 60 -6.03 -5.08 2.60
CA VAL A 60 -6.30 -3.88 1.78
C VAL A 60 -5.71 -4.02 0.38
N CYS A 61 -4.48 -4.54 0.25
CA CYS A 61 -3.86 -4.78 -1.05
C CYS A 61 -4.72 -5.70 -1.93
N GLN A 62 -5.24 -6.80 -1.36
CA GLN A 62 -6.11 -7.74 -2.06
C GLN A 62 -7.43 -7.07 -2.47
N VAL A 63 -8.08 -6.34 -1.56
CA VAL A 63 -9.35 -5.63 -1.83
C VAL A 63 -9.20 -4.61 -2.95
N VAL A 64 -8.08 -3.89 -3.00
CA VAL A 64 -7.79 -2.95 -4.10
C VAL A 64 -7.59 -3.71 -5.41
N GLN A 65 -6.74 -4.75 -5.42
CA GLN A 65 -6.44 -5.52 -6.63
C GLN A 65 -7.62 -6.39 -7.15
N GLU A 66 -8.69 -6.55 -6.38
CA GLU A 66 -9.94 -7.17 -6.86
C GLU A 66 -10.63 -6.30 -7.92
N VAL A 67 -10.54 -4.97 -7.82
CA VAL A 67 -11.25 -4.03 -8.71
C VAL A 67 -10.32 -3.28 -9.65
N VAL A 68 -9.05 -3.11 -9.29
CA VAL A 68 -8.01 -2.45 -10.10
C VAL A 68 -6.74 -3.31 -10.18
N PRO A 69 -6.80 -4.48 -10.84
CA PRO A 69 -5.69 -5.45 -10.86
C PRO A 69 -4.44 -4.98 -11.63
N ASP A 70 -4.58 -3.91 -12.43
CA ASP A 70 -3.59 -3.39 -13.36
C ASP A 70 -2.80 -2.18 -12.82
N ILE A 71 -3.20 -1.63 -11.65
CA ILE A 71 -2.54 -0.46 -11.06
C ILE A 71 -1.59 -0.90 -9.93
N PRO A 72 -0.28 -0.58 -10.01
CA PRO A 72 0.65 -0.87 -8.94
C PRO A 72 0.36 -0.06 -7.67
N LEU A 73 0.62 -0.65 -6.50
CA LEU A 73 0.33 -0.08 -5.20
C LEU A 73 1.58 0.52 -4.51
N LEU A 74 1.37 1.58 -3.74
CA LEU A 74 2.34 2.10 -2.75
C LEU A 74 1.91 1.64 -1.37
N LEU A 75 2.79 0.91 -0.69
CA LEU A 75 2.56 0.44 0.67
C LEU A 75 3.08 1.51 1.62
N ASP A 76 2.17 2.35 2.13
CA ASP A 76 2.49 3.49 2.99
C ASP A 76 2.28 3.18 4.47
N THR A 77 3.38 2.81 5.13
CA THR A 77 3.44 2.66 6.59
C THR A 77 4.88 2.66 7.09
N SER A 78 5.07 2.90 8.38
CA SER A 78 6.36 2.71 9.05
C SER A 78 6.57 1.29 9.59
N ASN A 79 5.53 0.44 9.56
CA ASN A 79 5.58 -0.93 10.05
C ASN A 79 6.19 -1.86 8.98
N ILE A 80 7.41 -2.35 9.25
CA ILE A 80 8.17 -3.23 8.33
C ILE A 80 7.42 -4.54 8.08
N ASP A 81 6.85 -5.13 9.14
CA ASP A 81 6.11 -6.40 9.02
C ASP A 81 4.87 -6.22 8.14
N ALA A 82 4.15 -5.11 8.30
CA ALA A 82 3.00 -4.81 7.46
C ALA A 82 3.38 -4.67 5.97
N ILE A 83 4.52 -4.03 5.68
CA ILE A 83 5.03 -3.90 4.31
C ILE A 83 5.36 -5.27 3.74
N GLU A 84 6.13 -6.09 4.45
CA GLU A 84 6.53 -7.40 3.95
C GLU A 84 5.32 -8.33 3.77
N GLU A 85 4.36 -8.37 4.71
CA GLU A 85 3.14 -9.16 4.52
C GLU A 85 2.31 -8.66 3.33
N GLY A 86 2.22 -7.35 3.12
CA GLY A 86 1.56 -6.78 1.94
C GLY A 86 2.22 -7.24 0.64
N LEU A 87 3.55 -7.14 0.54
CA LEU A 87 4.32 -7.55 -0.64
C LEU A 87 4.14 -9.03 -0.99
N LYS A 88 3.94 -9.91 0.00
CA LYS A 88 3.72 -11.36 -0.24
C LYS A 88 2.44 -11.67 -1.01
N VAL A 89 1.40 -10.83 -0.89
CA VAL A 89 0.08 -11.10 -1.46
C VAL A 89 -0.21 -10.30 -2.73
N LEU A 90 0.62 -9.31 -3.04
CA LEU A 90 0.48 -8.49 -4.22
C LEU A 90 0.62 -9.33 -5.49
N LYS A 91 -0.33 -9.14 -6.40
CA LYS A 91 -0.23 -9.65 -7.77
C LYS A 91 0.63 -8.70 -8.61
N PRO A 92 1.47 -9.21 -9.51
CA PRO A 92 2.35 -8.37 -10.33
C PRO A 92 1.54 -7.44 -11.26
N CYS A 93 2.09 -6.26 -11.50
CA CYS A 93 1.63 -5.29 -12.51
C CYS A 93 2.75 -5.01 -13.52
N ASP A 94 2.48 -4.19 -14.54
CA ASP A 94 3.48 -3.79 -15.56
C ASP A 94 4.65 -2.98 -14.99
N LYS A 95 4.47 -2.39 -13.80
CA LYS A 95 5.49 -1.67 -13.05
C LYS A 95 5.61 -2.27 -11.63
N PRO A 96 6.80 -2.17 -11.01
CA PRO A 96 6.99 -2.55 -9.61
C PRO A 96 6.00 -1.87 -8.67
N HIS A 97 5.63 -2.59 -7.60
CA HIS A 97 5.04 -1.98 -6.42
C HIS A 97 6.07 -1.14 -5.68
N ILE A 98 5.61 -0.20 -4.87
CA ILE A 98 6.49 0.74 -4.19
C ILE A 98 6.34 0.61 -2.68
N ILE A 99 7.46 0.60 -1.98
CA ILE A 99 7.51 0.78 -0.54
C ILE A 99 7.59 2.28 -0.23
N ASN A 100 6.61 2.79 0.52
CA ASN A 100 6.56 4.16 0.99
C ASN A 100 6.66 4.18 2.53
N SER A 101 7.82 4.37 3.14
CA SER A 101 9.14 4.74 2.59
C SER A 101 10.27 4.06 3.37
N ILE A 102 11.50 4.21 2.87
CA ILE A 102 12.73 3.91 3.59
C ILE A 102 13.29 5.22 4.17
N MET A 103 13.93 5.14 5.33
CA MET A 103 14.59 6.29 5.95
C MET A 103 16.11 6.12 5.86
N ALA A 104 16.84 7.23 5.76
CA ALA A 104 18.30 7.29 5.87
C ALA A 104 18.80 7.03 7.31
N ARG A 105 18.43 5.89 7.88
CA ARG A 105 18.86 5.36 9.19
C ARG A 105 19.27 3.90 9.01
N ALA A 106 20.44 3.54 9.54
CA ALA A 106 21.03 2.21 9.33
C ALA A 106 20.06 1.08 9.68
N GLU A 107 19.45 1.17 10.86
CA GLU A 107 18.49 0.18 11.34
C GLU A 107 17.23 0.05 10.47
N ARG A 108 16.92 1.07 9.64
CA ARG A 108 15.79 1.06 8.72
C ARG A 108 16.20 0.54 7.35
N TYR A 109 17.20 1.12 6.70
CA TYR A 109 17.55 0.71 5.33
C TYR A 109 18.20 -0.68 5.28
N GLU A 110 18.94 -1.10 6.32
CA GLU A 110 19.53 -2.45 6.38
C GLU A 110 18.45 -3.54 6.45
N ALA A 111 17.31 -3.24 7.08
CA ALA A 111 16.17 -4.16 7.13
C ALA A 111 15.33 -4.11 5.83
N MET A 112 15.14 -2.91 5.26
CA MET A 112 14.18 -2.67 4.19
C MET A 112 14.73 -2.94 2.77
N ILE A 113 16.02 -2.69 2.51
CA ILE A 113 16.64 -2.93 1.18
C ILE A 113 16.57 -4.42 0.79
N PRO A 114 16.86 -5.39 1.68
CA PRO A 114 16.67 -6.80 1.36
C PRO A 114 15.22 -7.16 1.02
N ILE A 115 14.25 -6.56 1.72
CA ILE A 115 12.82 -6.75 1.43
C ILE A 115 12.48 -6.20 0.04
N ALA A 116 12.87 -4.97 -0.27
CA ALA A 116 12.64 -4.37 -1.59
C ALA A 116 13.21 -5.25 -2.72
N THR A 117 14.44 -5.74 -2.55
CA THR A 117 15.10 -6.62 -3.52
C THR A 117 14.37 -7.97 -3.66
N LYS A 118 13.92 -8.57 -2.55
CA LYS A 118 13.25 -9.88 -2.52
C LYS A 118 11.94 -9.87 -3.31
N TYR A 119 11.21 -8.75 -3.29
CA TYR A 119 9.89 -8.63 -3.93
C TYR A 119 9.89 -7.77 -5.19
N ASP A 120 11.07 -7.40 -5.71
CA ASP A 120 11.22 -6.52 -6.87
C ASP A 120 10.39 -5.23 -6.74
N ALA A 121 10.49 -4.60 -5.55
CA ALA A 121 9.75 -3.38 -5.21
C ALA A 121 10.66 -2.15 -5.28
N ASP A 122 10.16 -1.09 -5.88
CA ASP A 122 10.76 0.24 -5.82
C ASP A 122 10.56 0.86 -4.44
N VAL A 123 11.33 1.92 -4.12
CA VAL A 123 11.33 2.53 -2.79
C VAL A 123 11.32 4.05 -2.87
N VAL A 124 10.52 4.68 -2.03
CA VAL A 124 10.64 6.12 -1.73
C VAL A 124 11.65 6.27 -0.58
N ALA A 125 12.66 7.14 -0.73
CA ALA A 125 13.76 7.31 0.24
C ALA A 125 14.13 8.78 0.50
#